data_AF-A0A1F7UJY1-F1
#
_entry.id   AF-A0A1F7UJY1-F1
#
_cell.length_a   1.000
_cell.length_b   1.000
_cell.length_c   1.000
_cell.angle_alpha   90.00
_cell.angle_beta   90.00
_cell.angle_gamma   90.00
#
_symmetry.space_group_name_H-M   'P 1'
#
loop_
_entity.id
_entity.type
_entity.pdbx_description
1 polymer ?
#
loop_
_entity_poly.entity_id
_entity_poly.type
_entity_poly.pdbx_seq_one_letter_code
_entity_poly.pdbx_strand_id
1 'polypeptide(L)' 'MTEHNDVTTGELMDFLQDHMVMKEDFVLELSKMATKEDLARMVTKEDLNRQKAEILDAMDDKLADLKGDLVILNA' A
#
# COMPACT_ATOMS: atom_id res chain seq x y z
N MET A 1 50.55 14.19 36.78
CA MET A 1 49.18 14.60 37.14
C MET A 1 48.28 14.05 36.05
N THR A 2 47.49 13.03 36.35
CA THR A 2 46.52 12.48 35.40
C THR A 2 45.31 13.41 35.42
N GLU A 3 45.04 14.09 34.30
CA GLU A 3 43.78 14.81 34.11
C GLU A 3 42.65 13.79 34.18
N HIS A 4 41.85 13.87 35.24
CA HIS A 4 40.59 13.17 35.34
C HIS A 4 39.61 13.91 34.44
N ASN A 5 39.33 13.36 33.26
CA ASN A 5 38.31 13.88 32.35
C ASN A 5 36.95 13.41 32.88
N ASP A 6 36.44 14.10 33.89
CA ASP A 6 35.20 13.74 34.55
C ASP A 6 34.02 14.16 33.66
N VAL A 7 33.20 13.17 33.26
CA VAL A 7 31.98 13.42 32.48
C VAL A 7 30.99 14.19 33.35
N THR A 8 30.55 15.33 32.87
CA THR A 8 29.55 16.17 33.53
C THR A 8 28.15 15.58 33.35
N THR A 9 27.25 15.89 34.29
CA THR A 9 25.83 15.53 34.14
C THR A 9 25.21 16.12 32.87
N GLY A 10 25.70 17.28 32.41
CA GLY A 10 25.26 17.92 31.17
C GLY A 10 25.63 17.09 29.93
N GLU A 11 26.90 16.67 29.81
CA GLU A 11 27.35 15.81 28.71
C GLU A 11 26.61 14.47 28.67
N LEU A 12 26.27 13.93 29.84
CA LEU A 12 25.46 12.71 29.97
C LEU A 12 24.00 12.93 29.54
N MET A 13 23.41 14.09 29.87
CA MET A 13 22.06 14.45 29.44
C MET A 13 21.98 14.70 27.93
N ASP A 14 22.94 15.43 27.35
CA ASP A 14 23.00 15.70 25.92
C ASP A 14 23.16 14.40 25.13
N PHE A 15 24.06 13.51 25.57
CA PHE A 15 24.24 12.20 24.94
C PHE A 15 22.96 11.36 24.98
N LEU A 16 22.27 11.33 26.11
CA LEU A 16 20.99 10.61 26.25
C LEU A 16 19.91 11.23 25.36
N GLN A 17 19.85 12.56 25.27
CA GLN A 17 18.85 13.22 24.43
C GLN A 17 19.07 12.96 22.94
N ASP A 18 20.32 12.93 22.47
CA ASP A 18 20.66 12.66 21.07
C ASP A 18 20.45 11.19 20.67
N HIS A 19 20.62 10.26 21.62
CA HIS A 19 20.56 8.82 21.35
C HIS A 19 19.24 8.17 21.78
N MET A 20 18.38 8.87 22.53
CA MET A 20 17.04 8.41 22.84
C MET A 20 16.06 8.86 21.76
N VAL A 21 15.40 7.89 21.12
CA VAL A 21 14.23 8.17 20.30
C VAL A 21 13.12 8.70 21.20
N MET A 22 12.62 9.90 20.93
CA MET A 22 11.50 10.44 21.69
C MET A 22 10.23 9.68 21.32
N LYS A 23 9.33 9.48 22.28
CA LYS A 23 8.02 8.84 22.03
C LYS A 23 7.30 9.45 20.83
N GLU A 24 7.48 10.74 20.61
CA GLU A 24 6.90 11.50 19.51
C GLU A 24 7.49 11.10 18.14
N ASP A 25 8.81 10.92 18.04
CA ASP A 25 9.47 10.46 16.81
C ASP A 25 9.01 9.05 16.43
N PHE A 26 8.86 8.18 17.43
CA PHE A 26 8.33 6.83 17.22
C PHE A 26 6.88 6.86 16.72
N VAL A 27 6.04 7.74 17.27
CA VAL A 27 4.66 7.93 16.83
C VAL A 27 4.60 8.46 15.38
N LEU A 28 5.50 9.37 15.01
CA LEU A 28 5.58 9.90 13.66
C LEU A 28 5.94 8.79 12.64
N GLU A 29 6.92 7.94 12.94
CA GLU A 29 7.26 6.81 12.06
C GLU A 29 6.11 5.80 11.94
N LEU A 30 5.42 5.50 13.03
CA LEU A 30 4.24 4.61 13.00
C LEU A 30 3.09 5.19 12.16
N SER A 31 2.91 6.50 12.14
CA SER A 31 1.85 7.14 11.33
C SER A 31 2.06 7.00 9.81
N LYS A 32 3.28 6.69 9.36
CA LYS A 32 3.57 6.42 7.94
C LYS A 32 3.21 5.00 7.52
N MET A 33 2.93 4.11 8.46
CA MET A 33 2.53 2.74 8.16
C MET A 33 1.07 2.71 7.72
N ALA A 34 0.78 1.98 6.65
CA ALA A 34 -0.60 1.72 6.25
C ALA A 34 -1.33 0.91 7.34
N THR A 35 -2.53 1.35 7.69
CA THR A 35 -3.42 0.65 8.62
C THR A 35 -4.14 -0.50 7.92
N LYS A 36 -4.78 -1.37 8.69
CA LYS A 36 -5.59 -2.47 8.11
C LYS A 36 -6.80 -1.92 7.36
N GLU A 37 -7.34 -0.81 7.84
CA GLU A 37 -8.43 -0.06 7.22
C GLU A 37 -8.02 0.50 5.85
N ASP A 38 -6.77 0.95 5.69
CA ASP A 38 -6.23 1.39 4.39
C ASP A 38 -6.19 0.23 3.39
N LEU A 39 -5.79 -0.96 3.84
CA LEU A 39 -5.73 -2.16 3.01
C LEU A 39 -7.11 -2.72 2.64
N ALA A 40 -8.12 -2.57 3.51
CA ALA A 40 -9.46 -3.08 3.29
C ALA A 40 -10.16 -2.47 2.06
N ARG A 41 -9.72 -1.29 1.60
CA ARG A 41 -10.25 -0.61 0.41
C ARG A 41 -9.49 -0.93 -0.88
N MET A 42 -8.43 -1.74 -0.81
CA MET A 42 -7.65 -2.10 -1.99
C MET A 42 -8.35 -3.20 -2.78
N VAL A 43 -8.54 -2.97 -4.08
CA VAL A 43 -8.97 -4.00 -5.03
C VAL A 43 -7.82 -4.97 -5.28
N THR A 44 -8.09 -6.28 -5.28
CA THR A 44 -7.06 -7.28 -5.53
C THR A 44 -6.84 -7.50 -7.03
N LYS A 45 -5.70 -8.08 -7.41
CA LYS A 45 -5.46 -8.48 -8.81
C LYS A 45 -6.48 -9.51 -9.31
N GLU A 46 -6.97 -10.37 -8.42
CA GLU A 46 -7.98 -11.37 -8.74
C GLU A 46 -9.32 -10.72 -9.08
N ASP A 47 -9.72 -9.68 -8.34
CA ASP A 47 -10.93 -8.91 -8.64
C ASP A 47 -10.89 -8.31 -10.06
N LEU A 48 -9.73 -7.75 -10.47
CA LEU A 48 -9.55 -7.23 -11.82
C LEU A 48 -9.62 -8.33 -12.89
N ASN A 49 -9.02 -9.48 -12.63
CA ASN A 49 -9.08 -10.62 -13.57
C ASN A 49 -10.50 -11.16 -13.70
N ARG A 50 -11.26 -11.21 -12.60
CA ARG A 50 -12.67 -11.60 -12.62
C ARG A 50 -13.51 -10.64 -13.47
N GLN A 51 -13.37 -9.32 -13.25
CA GLN A 51 -14.05 -8.32 -14.07
C GLN A 51 -13.69 -8.42 -15.54
N LYS A 52 -12.40 -8.64 -15.85
CA LYS A 52 -11.95 -8.85 -17.23
C LYS A 52 -12.62 -10.07 -17.86
N ALA A 53 -12.68 -11.19 -17.16
CA ALA A 53 -13.31 -12.40 -17.67
C ALA A 53 -14.81 -12.18 -17.94
N GLU A 54 -15.53 -11.58 -16.99
CA GLU A 54 -16.95 -11.24 -17.16
C GLU A 54 -17.21 -10.34 -18.38
N ILE A 55 -16.34 -9.35 -18.60
CA ILE A 55 -16.42 -8.46 -19.77
C ILE A 55 -16.20 -9.24 -21.07
N LEU A 56 -15.21 -10.12 -21.11
CA LEU A 56 -14.90 -10.91 -22.31
C LEU A 56 -16.04 -11.87 -22.66
N ASP A 57 -16.58 -12.57 -21.67
CA ASP A 57 -17.71 -13.49 -21.87
C ASP A 57 -18.93 -12.72 -22.44
N ALA A 58 -19.26 -11.56 -21.86
CA ALA A 58 -20.36 -10.74 -22.34
C ALA A 58 -20.14 -10.17 -23.75
N MET A 59 -18.89 -9.93 -24.15
CA MET A 59 -18.55 -9.51 -25.50
C MET A 59 -18.69 -10.65 -26.51
N ASP A 60 -18.25 -11.85 -26.14
CA ASP A 60 -18.34 -13.03 -26.99
C ASP A 60 -19.80 -13.39 -27.32
N ASP A 61 -20.70 -13.33 -26.33
CA ASP A 61 -22.14 -13.54 -26.53
C ASP A 61 -22.72 -12.53 -27.54
N LYS A 62 -22.45 -11.23 -27.35
CA LYS A 62 -22.93 -10.18 -28.25
C LYS A 62 -22.39 -10.34 -29.68
N LEU A 63 -21.14 -10.78 -29.82
CA LEU A 63 -20.53 -11.02 -31.12
C LEU A 63 -21.16 -12.23 -31.82
N ALA A 64 -21.58 -13.26 -31.06
CA ALA A 64 -22.29 -14.40 -31.62
C ALA A 64 -23.65 -13.99 -32.19
N ASP A 65 -24.42 -13.19 -31.45
CA ASP A 65 -25.72 -12.67 -31.89
C ASP A 65 -25.60 -11.86 -33.18
N LEU A 66 -24.69 -10.88 -33.21
CA LEU A 66 -24.47 -10.02 -34.39
C LEU A 66 -24.03 -10.82 -35.62
N LYS A 67 -23.21 -11.86 -35.43
CA LYS A 67 -22.83 -12.77 -36.53
C LYS A 67 -24.04 -13.55 -37.04
N GLY A 68 -24.90 -14.03 -36.14
CA GLY A 68 -26.16 -14.70 -36.50
C GLY A 68 -27.06 -13.80 -37.34
N ASP A 69 -27.29 -12.56 -36.88
CA ASP A 69 -28.11 -11.57 -37.59
C ASP A 69 -27.58 -11.28 -39.00
N LEU A 70 -26.26 -11.12 -39.14
CA LEU A 70 -25.63 -10.86 -40.43
C LEU A 70 -25.79 -12.03 -41.41
N VAL A 71 -25.74 -13.27 -40.91
CA VAL A 71 -25.97 -14.46 -41.74
C VAL A 71 -27.41 -14.47 -42.26
N ILE A 72 -28.39 -14.16 -41.41
CA ILE A 72 -29.80 -14.10 -41.80
C ILE A 72 -30.04 -13.02 -42.85
N LEU A 73 -29.41 -11.84 -42.74
CA LEU A 73 -29.54 -10.76 -43.71
C LEU A 73 -28.95 -11.08 -45.09
N ASN A 74 -27.96 -11.98 -45.15
CA ASN A 74 -27.28 -12.38 -46.38
C ASN A 74 -27.85 -13.68 -47.00
N ALA A 75 -28.86 -14.31 -46.36
CA ALA A 75 -29.52 -15.52 -46.83
C ALA A 75 -30.78 -15.19 -47.65
#